data_AF-A0A438K866-F1
#
_entry.id   AF-A0A438K866-F1
#
_cell.length_a   1.000
_cell.length_b   1.000
_cell.length_c   1.000
_cell.angle_alpha   90.00
_cell.angle_beta   90.00
_cell.angle_gamma   90.00
#
_symmetry.space_group_name_H-M   'P 1'
#
loop_
_entity.id
_entity.type
_entity.pdbx_description
1 polymer ?
#
loop_
_entity_poly.entity_id
_entity_poly.type
_entity_poly.pdbx_seq_one_letter_code
_entity_poly.pdbx_strand_id
1 'polypeptide(L)'
;MDISSLWMFPFIMSSSVKDAEKYKLGKPDNFHYLNQSKSYELEGVSNGEEYMKTRRAMGIVGISHDDQEAIFRTLAAILHLGNVEFSPGKEHDSSVLKDQKSNFHIQMAADLFMCDVNLLRATLCTRTIQTREGDIIKALDCNAAVASRDALAKTVYAKLFDWLVEKVNRSVGQDLNSRVQIGVLDIYGLSALSIIG
;
A
#
# COMPACT_ATOMS: atom_id res chain seq x y z
N MET A 1 -11.58 -1.99 -6.33
CA MET A 1 -10.32 -1.21 -6.49
C MET A 1 -9.17 -2.20 -6.39
N ASP A 2 -8.55 -2.46 -7.52
CA ASP A 2 -7.39 -3.34 -7.65
C ASP A 2 -6.15 -2.55 -7.18
N ILE A 3 -5.38 -3.14 -6.26
CA ILE A 3 -4.18 -2.51 -5.69
C ILE A 3 -3.11 -2.35 -6.78
N SER A 4 -3.11 -3.24 -7.79
CA SER A 4 -2.16 -3.20 -8.89
C SER A 4 -2.36 -2.01 -9.85
N SER A 5 -3.53 -1.35 -9.80
CA SER A 5 -3.84 -0.17 -10.61
C SER A 5 -3.41 1.16 -9.98
N LEU A 6 -2.77 1.12 -8.80
CA LEU A 6 -2.40 2.31 -8.07
C LEU A 6 -1.07 2.86 -8.60
N TRP A 7 -1.17 3.97 -9.34
CA TRP A 7 -0.12 4.69 -10.07
C TRP A 7 1.21 4.91 -9.33
N MET A 8 1.24 4.89 -7.98
CA MET A 8 2.45 5.13 -7.18
C MET A 8 3.39 3.93 -7.07
N PHE A 9 2.93 2.72 -7.38
CA PHE A 9 3.72 1.52 -7.12
C PHE A 9 4.96 1.33 -8.02
N PRO A 10 4.90 1.60 -9.34
CA PRO A 10 6.08 1.59 -10.20
C PRO A 10 7.16 2.57 -9.71
N PHE A 11 6.77 3.71 -9.13
CA PHE A 11 7.71 4.75 -8.67
C PHE A 11 8.54 4.35 -7.44
N ILE A 12 8.05 3.46 -6.58
CA ILE A 12 8.84 2.96 -5.43
C ILE A 12 9.87 1.93 -5.90
N MET A 13 9.52 1.14 -6.91
CA MET A 13 10.45 0.18 -7.51
C MET A 13 11.55 0.88 -8.33
N SER A 14 11.29 2.12 -8.72
CA SER A 14 12.24 3.06 -9.31
C SER A 14 13.18 3.73 -8.31
N SER A 15 13.07 3.38 -7.02
CA SER A 15 13.90 3.94 -5.97
C SER A 15 15.39 3.70 -6.23
N SER A 16 16.24 4.57 -5.68
CA SER A 16 17.68 4.41 -5.79
C SER A 16 18.10 3.03 -5.25
N VAL A 17 19.18 2.44 -5.77
CA VAL A 17 19.69 1.14 -5.29
C VAL A 17 19.80 1.09 -3.75
N LYS A 18 20.11 2.23 -3.13
CA LYS A 18 20.21 2.40 -1.67
C LYS A 18 18.86 2.27 -0.95
N ASP A 19 17.78 2.81 -1.52
CA ASP A 19 16.44 2.75 -0.94
C ASP A 19 15.84 1.34 -1.11
N ALA A 20 16.07 0.71 -2.26
CA ALA A 20 15.68 -0.68 -2.50
C ALA A 20 16.36 -1.63 -1.49
N GLU A 21 17.67 -1.44 -1.22
CA GLU A 21 18.39 -2.17 -0.19
C GLU A 21 17.85 -1.88 1.22
N LYS A 22 17.63 -0.59 1.55
CA LYS A 22 17.10 -0.15 2.84
C LYS A 22 15.76 -0.81 3.17
N TYR A 23 14.88 -0.89 2.18
CA TYR A 23 13.54 -1.45 2.31
C TYR A 23 13.47 -2.95 1.99
N LYS A 24 14.60 -3.59 1.67
CA LYS A 24 14.69 -4.98 1.22
C LYS A 24 13.73 -5.33 0.09
N LEU A 25 13.57 -4.39 -0.84
CA LEU A 25 12.77 -4.58 -2.03
C LEU A 25 13.56 -5.39 -3.06
N GLY A 26 12.97 -6.49 -3.51
CA GLY A 26 13.49 -7.29 -4.62
C GLY A 26 13.08 -6.71 -5.98
N LYS A 27 13.05 -7.55 -7.01
CA LYS A 27 12.51 -7.15 -8.31
C LYS A 27 10.97 -6.99 -8.26
N PRO A 28 10.35 -6.15 -9.13
CA PRO A 28 8.90 -5.91 -9.12
C PRO A 28 8.06 -7.19 -9.30
N ASP A 29 8.52 -8.14 -10.11
CA ASP A 29 7.89 -9.43 -10.36
C ASP A 29 7.80 -10.32 -9.11
N ASN A 30 8.65 -10.07 -8.11
CA ASN A 30 8.60 -10.77 -6.83
C ASN A 30 7.46 -10.32 -5.92
N PHE A 31 6.74 -9.24 -6.24
CA PHE A 31 5.67 -8.70 -5.40
C PHE A 31 4.29 -8.99 -5.98
N HIS A 32 3.45 -9.66 -5.20
CA HIS A 32 2.11 -10.11 -5.59
C HIS A 32 1.19 -8.96 -6.01
N TYR A 33 1.32 -7.78 -5.40
CA TYR A 33 0.52 -6.61 -5.79
C TYR A 33 1.03 -5.92 -7.06
N LEU A 34 2.24 -6.21 -7.51
CA LEU A 34 2.84 -5.63 -8.71
C LEU A 34 2.77 -6.56 -9.92
N ASN A 35 2.74 -7.87 -9.68
CA ASN A 35 2.90 -8.85 -10.74
C ASN A 35 1.61 -9.32 -11.43
N GLN A 36 0.49 -8.64 -11.14
CA GLN A 36 -0.83 -9.03 -11.65
C GLN A 36 -1.08 -8.58 -13.10
N SER A 37 -0.44 -7.48 -13.54
CA SER A 37 -0.65 -6.88 -14.86
C SER A 37 0.49 -7.13 -15.87
N LYS A 38 1.58 -7.79 -15.46
CA LYS A 38 2.79 -8.09 -16.26
C LYS A 38 3.44 -6.88 -16.97
N SER A 39 3.11 -5.65 -16.59
CA SER A 39 3.68 -4.43 -17.17
C SER A 39 4.44 -3.68 -16.08
N TYR A 40 5.77 -3.75 -16.14
CA TYR A 40 6.69 -3.18 -15.13
C TYR A 40 7.57 -2.07 -15.68
N GLU A 41 7.58 -1.90 -17.00
CA GLU A 41 8.40 -0.92 -17.71
C GLU A 41 7.46 -0.06 -18.55
N LEU A 42 7.49 1.25 -18.30
CA LEU A 42 6.96 2.23 -19.23
C LEU A 42 8.02 2.45 -20.30
N GLU A 43 7.71 2.12 -21.55
CA GLU A 43 8.61 2.29 -22.69
C GLU A 43 9.12 3.74 -22.74
N GLY A 44 10.45 3.93 -22.65
CA GLY A 44 11.11 5.22 -22.81
C GLY A 44 11.28 6.08 -21.55
N VAL A 45 10.92 5.60 -20.35
CA VAL A 45 11.14 6.34 -19.10
C VAL A 45 12.19 5.64 -18.23
N SER A 46 13.27 6.35 -17.89
CA SER A 46 14.23 5.88 -16.88
C SER A 46 13.60 5.97 -15.50
N ASN A 47 13.28 4.81 -14.92
CA ASN A 47 12.72 4.67 -13.58
C ASN A 47 13.43 5.58 -12.55
N GLY A 48 14.77 5.57 -12.50
CA GLY A 48 15.52 6.38 -11.54
C GLY A 48 15.40 7.90 -11.73
N GLU A 49 15.24 8.38 -12.96
CA GLU A 49 15.03 9.82 -13.23
C GLU A 49 13.66 10.27 -12.73
N GLU A 50 12.66 9.44 -12.95
CA GLU A 50 11.28 9.70 -12.53
C GLU A 50 11.16 9.72 -11.00
N TYR A 51 11.80 8.79 -10.29
CA TYR A 51 11.88 8.83 -8.83
C TYR A 51 12.46 10.15 -8.29
N MET A 52 13.53 10.64 -8.91
CA MET A 52 14.15 11.92 -8.52
C MET A 52 13.27 13.13 -8.87
N LYS A 53 12.48 13.06 -9.95
CA LYS A 53 11.47 14.08 -10.27
C LYS A 53 10.36 14.08 -9.24
N THR A 54 9.83 12.91 -8.87
CA THR A 54 8.79 12.77 -7.85
C THR A 54 9.24 13.32 -6.49
N ARG A 55 10.44 12.95 -6.00
CA ARG A 55 11.00 13.50 -4.76
C ARG A 55 11.15 15.02 -4.79
N ARG A 56 11.62 15.58 -5.92
CA ARG A 56 11.69 17.04 -6.09
C ARG A 56 10.31 17.68 -6.08
N ALA A 57 9.35 17.12 -6.80
CA ALA A 57 7.97 17.61 -6.83
C ALA A 57 7.34 17.60 -5.42
N MET A 58 7.53 16.52 -4.65
CA MET A 58 7.12 16.44 -3.25
C MET A 58 7.74 17.57 -2.41
N GLY A 59 9.03 17.85 -2.60
CA GLY A 59 9.69 18.98 -1.94
C GLY A 59 9.09 20.35 -2.31
N ILE A 60 8.74 20.56 -3.57
CA ILE A 60 8.11 21.80 -4.06
C ILE A 60 6.75 22.04 -3.40
N VAL A 61 5.95 20.98 -3.19
CA VAL A 61 4.64 21.07 -2.52
C VAL A 61 4.73 20.98 -0.98
N GLY A 62 5.92 21.20 -0.41
CA GLY A 62 6.12 21.30 1.03
C GLY A 62 6.11 19.96 1.79
N ILE A 63 6.30 18.83 1.11
CA ILE A 63 6.50 17.53 1.77
C ILE A 63 7.97 17.40 2.13
N SER A 64 8.25 17.35 3.44
CA SER A 64 9.60 17.28 3.99
C SER A 64 10.34 15.99 3.58
N HIS A 65 11.66 15.97 3.71
CA HIS A 65 12.44 14.75 3.44
C HIS A 65 12.01 13.58 4.33
N ASP A 66 11.72 13.84 5.61
CA ASP A 66 11.27 12.82 6.56
C ASP A 66 9.88 12.29 6.21
N ASP A 67 8.98 13.17 5.75
CA ASP A 67 7.67 12.76 5.24
C ASP A 67 7.79 11.94 3.95
N GLN A 68 8.67 12.33 3.02
CA GLN A 68 8.98 11.53 1.82
C GLN A 68 9.46 10.14 2.22
N GLU A 69 10.36 10.05 3.18
CA GLU A 69 10.86 8.78 3.69
C GLU A 69 9.74 7.94 4.33
N ALA A 70 8.83 8.56 5.07
CA ALA A 70 7.66 7.90 5.63
C ALA A 70 6.73 7.36 4.54
N ILE A 71 6.46 8.14 3.49
CA ILE A 71 5.66 7.71 2.33
C ILE A 71 6.26 6.45 1.69
N PHE A 72 7.55 6.48 1.34
CA PHE A 72 8.21 5.35 0.69
C PHE A 72 8.26 4.12 1.61
N ARG A 73 8.53 4.31 2.90
CA ARG A 73 8.51 3.24 3.90
C ARG A 73 7.13 2.59 4.01
N THR A 74 6.06 3.39 4.09
CA THR A 74 4.68 2.90 4.16
C THR A 74 4.31 2.09 2.91
N LEU A 75 4.72 2.53 1.73
CA LEU A 75 4.43 1.81 0.50
C LEU A 75 5.22 0.51 0.39
N ALA A 76 6.50 0.50 0.79
CA ALA A 76 7.29 -0.71 0.88
C ALA A 76 6.65 -1.73 1.85
N ALA A 77 6.13 -1.25 2.99
CA ALA A 77 5.41 -2.10 3.93
C ALA A 77 4.17 -2.77 3.30
N ILE A 78 3.40 -2.03 2.49
CA ILE A 78 2.26 -2.59 1.74
C ILE A 78 2.72 -3.66 0.74
N LEU A 79 3.85 -3.46 0.05
CA LEU A 79 4.40 -4.45 -0.86
C LEU A 79 4.79 -5.74 -0.15
N HIS A 80 5.50 -5.64 0.98
CA HIS A 80 5.82 -6.80 1.80
C HIS A 80 4.55 -7.49 2.32
N LEU A 81 3.56 -6.72 2.77
CA LEU A 81 2.29 -7.25 3.24
C LEU A 81 1.60 -8.10 2.17
N GLY A 82 1.60 -7.65 0.90
CA GLY A 82 0.99 -8.39 -0.21
C GLY A 82 1.58 -9.76 -0.50
N ASN A 83 2.83 -10.00 -0.09
CA ASN A 83 3.53 -11.28 -0.25
C ASN A 83 3.32 -12.24 0.93
N VAL A 84 2.56 -11.85 1.95
CA VAL A 84 2.23 -12.74 3.06
C VAL A 84 1.19 -13.76 2.58
N GLU A 85 1.57 -15.04 2.61
CA GLU A 85 0.70 -16.17 2.29
C GLU A 85 0.30 -16.94 3.55
N PHE A 86 -0.88 -17.56 3.49
CA PHE A 86 -1.47 -18.29 4.60
C PHE A 86 -1.70 -19.76 4.25
N SER A 87 -1.61 -20.64 5.25
CA SER A 87 -1.95 -22.06 5.18
C SER A 87 -2.94 -22.44 6.28
N PRO A 88 -3.71 -23.54 6.12
CA PRO A 88 -4.64 -23.99 7.15
C PRO A 88 -3.93 -24.21 8.49
N GLY A 89 -4.54 -23.73 9.57
CA GLY A 89 -4.05 -23.90 10.92
C GLY A 89 -4.44 -25.26 11.52
N LYS A 90 -4.30 -25.38 12.84
CA LYS A 90 -4.66 -26.61 13.57
C LYS A 90 -6.17 -26.81 13.66
N GLU A 91 -6.92 -25.72 13.78
CA GLU A 91 -8.37 -25.72 13.82
C GLU A 91 -8.92 -25.51 12.41
N HIS A 92 -10.09 -26.11 12.12
CA HIS A 92 -10.71 -26.09 10.79
C HIS A 92 -10.88 -24.68 10.22
N ASP A 93 -11.27 -23.72 11.06
CA ASP A 93 -11.54 -22.33 10.67
C ASP A 93 -10.36 -21.39 10.97
N SER A 94 -9.15 -21.92 11.10
CA SER A 94 -7.95 -21.15 11.45
C SER A 94 -6.92 -21.14 10.33
N SER A 95 -6.06 -20.11 10.35
CA SER A 95 -4.95 -19.96 9.43
C SER A 95 -3.66 -19.64 10.17
N VAL A 96 -2.54 -20.01 9.55
CA VAL A 96 -1.19 -19.65 9.98
C VAL A 96 -0.40 -19.15 8.77
N LEU A 97 0.76 -18.56 9.01
CA LEU A 97 1.68 -18.17 7.94
C LEU A 97 2.19 -19.41 7.21
N LYS A 98 2.18 -19.38 5.88
CA LYS A 98 2.44 -20.55 5.04
C LYS A 98 3.88 -21.08 5.18
N ASP A 99 4.87 -20.19 5.18
CA ASP A 99 6.28 -20.55 5.12
C ASP A 99 7.21 -19.48 5.71
N GLN A 100 8.52 -19.74 5.66
CA GLN A 100 9.55 -18.79 6.10
C GLN A 100 9.58 -17.50 5.26
N LYS A 101 9.20 -17.56 3.99
CA LYS A 101 9.10 -16.37 3.14
C LYS A 101 8.00 -15.42 3.63
N SER A 102 6.84 -15.98 3.98
CA SER A 102 5.72 -15.23 4.56
C SER A 102 6.10 -14.63 5.91
N ASN A 103 6.88 -15.35 6.73
CA ASN A 103 7.42 -14.82 7.99
C ASN A 103 8.41 -13.66 7.76
N PHE A 104 9.27 -13.75 6.75
CA PHE A 104 10.15 -12.64 6.38
C PHE A 104 9.35 -11.40 5.95
N HIS A 105 8.35 -11.58 5.09
CA HIS A 105 7.53 -10.48 4.58
C HIS A 105 6.69 -9.82 5.68
N ILE A 106 6.07 -10.56 6.58
CA ILE A 106 5.29 -9.97 7.67
C ILE A 106 6.16 -9.26 8.71
N GLN A 107 7.36 -9.79 9.01
CA GLN A 107 8.33 -9.10 9.85
C GLN A 107 8.72 -7.77 9.21
N MET A 108 8.99 -7.79 7.90
CA MET A 108 9.35 -6.56 7.21
C MET A 108 8.23 -5.54 7.11
N ALA A 109 6.99 -5.99 6.88
CA ALA A 109 5.83 -5.11 6.97
C ALA A 109 5.71 -4.49 8.37
N ALA A 110 5.89 -5.26 9.44
CA ALA A 110 5.82 -4.77 10.82
C ALA A 110 6.92 -3.74 11.14
N ASP A 111 8.16 -4.02 10.77
CA ASP A 111 9.29 -3.10 11.01
C ASP A 111 9.11 -1.77 10.24
N LEU A 112 8.63 -1.83 8.99
CA LEU A 112 8.38 -0.65 8.16
C LEU A 112 7.16 0.15 8.62
N PHE A 113 6.10 -0.52 9.06
CA PHE A 113 4.97 0.13 9.75
C PHE A 113 5.32 0.59 11.17
N MET A 114 6.46 0.18 11.70
CA MET A 114 6.90 0.45 13.07
C MET A 114 5.89 -0.06 14.11
N CYS A 115 5.37 -1.27 13.91
CA CYS A 115 4.41 -1.92 14.79
C CYS A 115 4.89 -3.29 15.26
N ASP A 116 4.23 -3.86 16.27
CA ASP A 116 4.55 -5.20 16.75
C ASP A 116 4.12 -6.27 15.73
N VAL A 117 5.04 -7.16 15.38
CA VAL A 117 4.81 -8.22 14.40
C VAL A 117 3.74 -9.23 14.85
N ASN A 118 3.65 -9.51 16.15
CA ASN A 118 2.65 -10.44 16.66
C ASN A 118 1.25 -9.82 16.60
N LEU A 119 1.13 -8.53 16.89
CA LEU A 119 -0.11 -7.76 16.75
C LEU A 119 -0.54 -7.69 15.29
N LEU A 120 0.38 -7.39 14.36
CA LEU A 120 0.09 -7.39 12.93
C LEU A 120 -0.40 -8.77 12.48
N ARG A 121 0.31 -9.84 12.85
CA ARG A 121 -0.09 -11.22 12.55
C ARG A 121 -1.45 -11.57 13.13
N ALA A 122 -1.71 -11.23 14.39
CA ALA A 122 -3.00 -11.48 15.03
C ALA A 122 -4.12 -10.74 14.31
N THR A 123 -3.89 -9.49 13.90
CA THR A 123 -4.85 -8.68 13.12
C THR A 123 -5.20 -9.33 11.78
N LEU A 124 -4.23 -9.99 11.14
CA LEU A 124 -4.46 -10.69 9.87
C LEU A 124 -5.19 -12.02 10.03
N CYS A 125 -4.93 -12.76 11.11
CA CYS A 125 -5.45 -14.12 11.32
C CYS A 125 -6.67 -14.20 12.25
N THR A 126 -7.11 -13.09 12.83
CA THR A 126 -8.24 -13.06 13.75
C THR A 126 -9.18 -11.90 13.48
N ARG A 127 -10.41 -12.02 13.95
CA ARG A 127 -11.40 -10.95 13.96
C ARG A 127 -11.95 -10.77 15.36
N THR A 128 -11.86 -9.55 15.87
CA THR A 128 -12.52 -9.15 17.12
C THR A 128 -13.97 -8.78 16.83
N ILE A 129 -14.89 -9.39 17.56
CA ILE A 129 -16.33 -9.12 17.52
C ILE A 129 -16.71 -8.50 18.86
N GLN A 130 -17.08 -7.22 18.84
CA GLN A 130 -17.53 -6.52 20.04
C GLN A 130 -18.98 -6.88 20.35
N THR A 131 -19.24 -7.38 21.55
CA THR A 131 -20.57 -7.70 22.04
C THR A 131 -20.87 -6.91 23.32
N ARG A 132 -22.13 -6.93 23.78
CA ARG A 132 -22.51 -6.30 25.06
C ARG A 132 -21.79 -6.94 26.26
N GLU A 133 -21.34 -8.17 26.12
CA GLU A 133 -20.72 -8.98 27.17
C GLU A 133 -19.18 -8.95 27.09
N GLY A 134 -18.62 -8.30 26.07
CA GLY A 134 -17.17 -8.17 25.86
C GLY A 134 -16.74 -8.49 24.43
N ASP A 135 -15.43 -8.49 24.23
CA ASP A 135 -14.80 -8.77 22.93
C ASP A 135 -14.58 -10.28 22.75
N ILE A 136 -15.10 -10.81 21.65
CA ILE A 136 -14.91 -12.20 21.23
C ILE A 136 -13.90 -12.23 20.09
N ILE A 137 -12.78 -12.93 20.27
CA ILE A 137 -11.77 -13.11 19.23
C ILE A 137 -12.05 -14.41 18.49
N LYS A 138 -12.28 -14.32 17.17
CA LYS A 138 -12.48 -15.48 16.30
C LYS A 138 -11.30 -15.64 15.35
N ALA A 139 -10.80 -16.86 15.18
CA ALA A 139 -9.82 -17.18 14.15
C ALA A 139 -10.40 -17.02 12.73
N LEU A 140 -9.54 -16.71 11.77
CA LEU A 140 -9.88 -16.60 10.36
C LEU A 140 -9.26 -17.76 9.58
N ASP A 141 -10.04 -18.33 8.67
CA ASP A 141 -9.51 -19.25 7.65
C ASP A 141 -8.58 -18.52 6.68
N CYS A 142 -7.92 -19.26 5.78
CA CYS A 142 -6.96 -18.70 4.84
C CYS A 142 -7.56 -17.62 3.94
N ASN A 143 -8.79 -17.81 3.45
CA ASN A 143 -9.43 -16.90 2.52
C ASN A 143 -9.79 -15.59 3.23
N ALA A 144 -10.32 -15.68 4.44
CA ALA A 144 -10.62 -14.54 5.27
C ALA A 144 -9.35 -13.80 5.73
N ALA A 145 -8.24 -14.50 5.99
CA ALA A 145 -6.96 -13.88 6.30
C ALA A 145 -6.36 -13.12 5.10
N VAL A 146 -6.46 -13.68 3.88
CA VAL A 146 -6.09 -12.98 2.63
C VAL A 146 -6.96 -11.73 2.43
N ALA A 147 -8.27 -11.85 2.62
CA ALA A 147 -9.17 -10.70 2.54
C ALA A 147 -8.84 -9.62 3.58
N SER A 148 -8.50 -10.01 4.81
CA SER A 148 -8.07 -9.11 5.89
C SER A 148 -6.78 -8.37 5.51
N ARG A 149 -5.77 -9.10 4.99
CA ARG A 149 -4.52 -8.54 4.47
C ARG A 149 -4.76 -7.49 3.39
N ASP A 150 -5.58 -7.82 2.40
CA ASP A 150 -5.88 -6.91 1.28
C ASP A 150 -6.70 -5.69 1.72
N ALA A 151 -7.62 -5.87 2.67
CA ALA A 151 -8.37 -4.78 3.27
C ALA A 151 -7.45 -3.82 4.04
N LEU A 152 -6.50 -4.34 4.82
CA LEU A 152 -5.49 -3.54 5.51
C LEU A 152 -4.64 -2.76 4.50
N ALA A 153 -4.09 -3.43 3.48
CA ALA A 153 -3.29 -2.80 2.44
C ALA A 153 -4.04 -1.64 1.75
N LYS A 154 -5.31 -1.86 1.35
CA LYS A 154 -6.17 -0.82 0.75
C LYS A 154 -6.42 0.34 1.70
N THR A 155 -6.67 0.05 2.98
CA THR A 155 -6.95 1.07 3.99
C THR A 155 -5.74 1.96 4.21
N VAL A 156 -4.55 1.37 4.37
CA VAL A 156 -3.31 2.13 4.56
C VAL A 156 -3.01 2.99 3.34
N TYR A 157 -3.14 2.42 2.13
CA TYR A 157 -2.92 3.19 0.90
C TYR A 157 -3.91 4.36 0.77
N ALA A 158 -5.20 4.12 1.02
CA ALA A 158 -6.23 5.16 0.95
C ALA A 158 -5.91 6.30 1.93
N LYS A 159 -5.50 5.99 3.16
CA LYS A 159 -5.11 6.99 4.15
C LYS A 159 -3.86 7.78 3.77
N LEU A 160 -2.88 7.12 3.17
CA LEU A 160 -1.70 7.79 2.63
C LEU A 160 -2.08 8.75 1.49
N PHE A 161 -2.97 8.32 0.60
CA PHE A 161 -3.45 9.15 -0.51
C PHE A 161 -4.26 10.35 -0.02
N ASP A 162 -5.20 10.15 0.90
CA ASP A 162 -5.97 11.23 1.55
C ASP A 162 -5.02 12.30 2.15
N TRP A 163 -3.98 11.84 2.86
CA TRP A 163 -2.97 12.72 3.45
C TRP A 163 -2.17 13.49 2.39
N LEU A 164 -1.78 12.84 1.28
CA LEU A 164 -1.08 13.48 0.18
C LEU A 164 -1.93 14.59 -0.47
N VAL A 165 -3.20 14.29 -0.75
CA VAL A 165 -4.16 15.27 -1.29
C VAL A 165 -4.30 16.45 -0.34
N GLU A 166 -4.44 16.19 0.95
CA GLU A 166 -4.54 17.24 1.95
C GLU A 166 -3.28 18.13 1.99
N LYS A 167 -2.08 17.53 1.93
CA LYS A 167 -0.80 18.27 1.89
C LYS A 167 -0.70 19.16 0.65
N VAL A 168 -1.01 18.63 -0.53
CA VAL A 168 -1.00 19.40 -1.78
C VAL A 168 -2.00 20.55 -1.70
N ASN A 169 -3.22 20.29 -1.24
CA ASN A 169 -4.24 21.32 -1.10
C ASN A 169 -3.83 22.46 -0.14
N ARG A 170 -3.13 22.13 0.95
CA ARG A 170 -2.58 23.15 1.86
C ARG A 170 -1.46 23.97 1.19
N SER A 171 -0.61 23.33 0.38
CA SER A 171 0.52 23.99 -0.29
C SER A 171 0.09 24.94 -1.41
N VAL A 172 -1.00 24.65 -2.11
CA VAL A 172 -1.50 25.49 -3.21
C VAL A 172 -2.12 26.79 -2.69
N GLY A 173 -2.57 26.80 -1.43
CA GLY A 173 -3.22 27.96 -0.81
C GLY A 173 -4.63 28.17 -1.35
N GLN A 174 -5.55 28.57 -0.47
CA GLN A 174 -6.90 28.96 -0.85
C GLN A 174 -7.09 30.43 -0.45
N ASP A 175 -7.41 31.29 -1.41
CA ASP A 175 -7.84 32.65 -1.11
C ASP A 175 -9.29 32.63 -0.61
N LEU A 176 -9.45 32.73 0.71
CA LEU A 176 -10.76 32.73 1.38
C LEU A 176 -11.64 33.93 1.00
N ASN A 177 -11.04 35.00 0.44
CA ASN A 177 -11.77 36.19 0.00
C ASN A 177 -12.05 36.20 -1.51
N SER A 178 -11.68 35.12 -2.21
CA SER A 178 -11.91 35.06 -3.65
C SER A 178 -13.40 35.06 -3.96
N ARG A 179 -13.82 36.01 -4.80
CA ARG A 179 -15.21 36.13 -5.27
C ARG A 179 -15.51 35.25 -6.49
N VAL A 180 -14.47 34.70 -7.13
CA VAL A 180 -14.57 33.92 -8.37
C VAL A 180 -13.59 32.75 -8.31
N GLN A 181 -14.09 31.53 -8.49
CA GLN A 181 -13.29 30.31 -8.58
C GLN A 181 -13.59 29.61 -9.91
N ILE A 182 -12.56 29.12 -10.58
CA ILE A 182 -12.66 28.30 -11.79
C ILE A 182 -12.23 26.88 -11.41
N GLY A 183 -13.17 25.94 -11.41
CA GLY A 183 -12.87 24.53 -11.21
C GLY A 183 -12.52 23.84 -12.51
N VAL A 184 -11.39 23.15 -12.56
CA VAL A 184 -11.05 22.22 -13.65
C VAL A 184 -11.37 20.81 -13.16
N LEU A 185 -12.29 20.13 -13.85
CA LEU A 185 -12.68 18.75 -13.54
C LEU A 185 -12.06 17.81 -14.57
N ASP A 186 -11.09 17.01 -14.14
CA ASP A 186 -10.53 15.90 -14.91
C ASP A 186 -10.83 14.61 -14.15
N ILE A 187 -11.77 13.83 -14.68
CA ILE A 187 -12.17 12.53 -14.14
C ILE A 187 -12.01 11.50 -15.26
N TYR A 188 -11.56 10.30 -14.90
CA TYR A 188 -11.42 9.20 -15.85
C TYR A 188 -12.72 8.99 -16.64
N GLY A 189 -12.62 9.01 -17.97
CA GLY A 189 -13.74 8.68 -18.86
C GLY A 189 -14.18 7.24 -18.62
N LEU A 190 -15.50 7.03 -18.56
CA LEU A 190 -16.15 5.72 -18.40
C LEU A 190 -15.50 4.66 -19.30
N SER A 191 -14.71 3.77 -18.73
CA SER A 191 -14.29 2.53 -19.40
C SER A 191 -15.42 1.51 -19.25
N ALA A 192 -16.19 1.31 -20.32
CA ALA A 192 -17.14 0.20 -20.41
C ALA A 192 -16.34 -1.12 -20.37
N LEU A 193 -16.39 -1.82 -19.23
CA LEU A 193 -15.95 -3.21 -19.18
C LEU A 193 -16.97 -4.05 -19.94
N SER A 194 -16.61 -4.51 -21.14
CA SER A 194 -17.32 -5.58 -21.82
C SER A 194 -17.08 -6.88 -21.05
N ILE A 195 -18.00 -7.26 -20.16
CA ILE A 195 -18.10 -8.64 -19.69
C ILE A 195 -18.69 -9.44 -20.85
N ILE A 196 -17.83 -10.06 -21.66
CA ILE A 196 -18.24 -11.07 -22.63
C ILE A 196 -18.13 -12.42 -21.91
N GLY A 197 -19.27 -13.10 -21.79
CA GLY A 197 -19.48 -14.28 -20.96
C GLY A 197 -18.96 -15.60 -21.50
#